data_AF-A0A4R5PF34-F1
#
_entry.id   AF-A0A4R5PF34-F1
#
_cell.length_a   1.000
_cell.length_b   1.000
_cell.length_c   1.000
_cell.angle_alpha   90.00
_cell.angle_beta   90.00
_cell.angle_gamma   90.00
#
_symmetry.space_group_name_H-M   'P 1'
#
loop_
_entity.id
_entity.type
_entity.pdbx_description
1 polymer ?
#
loop_
_entity_poly.entity_id
_entity_poly.type
_entity_poly.pdbx_seq_one_letter_code
_entity_poly.pdbx_strand_id
1 'polypeptide(L)'
;MKKNIVVVSATLALSVGLAACGTSHPEAQPIPADKGCTEVARPSDPHGLIGNEWPWMSACSALSDVQPAVDQARADSIVFDARQHVDEAKRHISILSTMGNKESDPEVQADYRHRIEVVRGHLAEALMDSSLALRGTPPAGFALGYTKNWDESKTCSGAMDFDKCISERPHSASPGLTGSGGR
;
A
#
# COMPACT_ATOMS: atom_id res chain seq x y z
N MET A 1 -2.55 65.65 47.67
CA MET A 1 -1.25 64.98 47.45
C MET A 1 -0.91 65.06 45.96
N LYS A 2 0.37 65.22 45.64
CA LYS A 2 0.92 65.74 44.38
C LYS A 2 0.94 64.72 43.22
N LYS A 3 0.83 65.26 42.00
CA LYS A 3 1.04 64.65 40.68
C LYS A 3 2.39 63.92 40.56
N ASN A 4 2.42 62.90 39.69
CA ASN A 4 3.46 62.49 38.71
C ASN A 4 2.84 61.32 37.92
N ILE A 5 2.79 61.26 36.59
CA ILE A 5 3.91 60.98 35.68
C ILE A 5 3.55 61.43 34.25
N VAL A 6 4.62 61.76 33.53
CA VAL A 6 4.75 62.37 32.21
C VAL A 6 4.77 61.31 31.08
N VAL A 7 4.07 61.65 29.99
CA VAL A 7 4.36 61.51 28.53
C VAL A 7 5.35 60.44 28.03
N VAL A 8 4.96 59.66 27.01
CA VAL A 8 5.73 59.44 25.74
C VAL A 8 4.76 59.13 24.58
N SER A 9 4.80 59.97 23.54
CA SER A 9 4.26 59.70 22.21
C SER A 9 5.26 58.88 21.39
N ALA A 10 4.80 57.85 20.67
CA ALA A 10 5.57 57.25 19.59
C ALA A 10 4.62 56.81 18.46
N THR A 11 4.47 57.70 17.48
CA THR A 11 4.08 57.36 16.11
C THR A 11 5.09 56.38 15.53
N LEU A 12 4.65 55.16 15.21
CA LEU A 12 5.34 54.26 14.30
C LEU A 12 4.33 53.81 13.24
N ALA A 13 4.28 54.57 12.16
CA ALA A 13 3.89 54.04 10.86
C ALA A 13 4.96 53.03 10.44
N LEU A 14 4.63 51.75 10.53
CA LEU A 14 5.33 50.69 9.82
C LEU A 14 4.29 49.93 9.01
N SER A 15 4.17 50.37 7.77
CA SER A 15 3.82 49.56 6.61
C SER A 15 4.61 48.25 6.63
N VAL A 16 4.00 47.19 7.15
CA VAL A 16 4.30 45.83 6.72
C VAL A 16 3.09 45.37 5.93
N GLY A 17 3.30 45.33 4.62
CA GLY A 17 2.29 44.89 3.68
C GLY A 17 1.74 43.53 4.08
N LEU A 18 0.43 43.40 3.95
CA LEU A 18 -0.30 42.14 3.91
C LEU A 18 0.10 41.39 2.61
N ALA A 19 1.38 41.04 2.50
CA ALA A 19 1.93 40.25 1.42
C ALA A 19 1.92 38.78 1.85
N ALA A 20 1.14 37.97 1.11
CA ALA A 20 1.30 36.53 0.98
C ALA A 20 1.16 35.66 2.24
N CYS A 21 -0.07 35.47 2.71
CA CYS A 21 -0.48 34.17 3.28
C CYS A 21 -1.05 33.28 2.17
N GLY A 22 -0.27 33.05 1.12
CA GLY A 22 -0.44 31.86 0.30
C GLY A 22 0.33 30.77 1.01
N THR A 23 -0.36 29.82 1.64
CA THR A 23 0.29 28.61 2.15
C THR A 23 0.78 27.82 0.94
N SER A 24 1.96 28.15 0.44
CA SER A 24 2.72 27.34 -0.50
C SER A 24 3.19 26.10 0.25
N HIS A 25 2.25 25.22 0.58
CA HIS A 25 2.61 23.84 0.81
C HIS A 25 3.20 23.34 -0.50
N PRO A 26 4.42 22.77 -0.49
CA PRO A 26 4.99 22.21 -1.70
C PRO A 26 3.99 21.19 -2.25
N GLU A 27 3.64 21.32 -3.53
CA GLU A 27 2.84 20.33 -4.22
C GLU A 27 3.54 18.97 -4.09
N ALA A 28 2.78 17.96 -3.68
CA ALA A 28 3.30 16.61 -3.55
C ALA A 28 3.86 16.15 -4.91
N GLN A 29 5.03 15.54 -4.87
CA GLN A 29 5.70 15.04 -6.05
C GLN A 29 5.33 13.56 -6.26
N PRO A 30 5.32 13.08 -7.52
CA PRO A 30 5.13 11.66 -7.80
C PRO A 30 6.11 10.78 -7.01
N ILE A 31 5.62 9.64 -6.54
CA ILE A 31 6.43 8.71 -5.75
C ILE A 31 7.30 7.87 -6.70
N PRO A 32 8.63 8.02 -6.69
CA PRO A 32 9.48 7.27 -7.59
C PRO A 32 9.37 5.76 -7.34
N ALA A 33 9.77 4.97 -8.34
CA ALA A 33 9.85 3.52 -8.18
C ALA A 33 10.79 3.14 -7.02
N ASP A 34 10.46 2.06 -6.31
CA ASP A 34 11.21 1.63 -5.14
C ASP A 34 12.61 1.13 -5.51
N LYS A 35 13.63 1.79 -4.96
CA LYS A 35 15.02 1.40 -5.14
C LYS A 35 15.27 0.07 -4.43
N GLY A 36 15.67 -0.95 -5.18
CA GLY A 36 15.95 -2.30 -4.63
C GLY A 36 14.71 -3.17 -4.42
N CYS A 37 13.54 -2.75 -4.91
CA CYS A 37 12.37 -3.62 -4.93
C CYS A 37 12.60 -4.81 -5.88
N THR A 38 12.17 -5.99 -5.44
CA THR A 38 12.26 -7.24 -6.19
C THR A 38 10.86 -7.65 -6.64
N GLU A 39 10.70 -7.83 -7.95
CA GLU A 39 9.44 -8.29 -8.52
C GLU A 39 9.20 -9.77 -8.29
N VAL A 40 7.93 -10.12 -8.06
CA VAL A 40 7.49 -11.51 -8.11
C VAL A 40 7.59 -11.99 -9.56
N ALA A 41 8.44 -12.98 -9.78
CA ALA A 41 8.64 -13.58 -11.08
C ALA A 41 7.38 -14.35 -11.51
N ARG A 42 7.06 -14.28 -12.81
CA ARG A 42 6.01 -15.09 -13.40
C ARG A 42 6.36 -16.58 -13.26
N PRO A 43 5.48 -17.42 -12.69
CA PRO A 43 5.73 -18.85 -12.58
C PRO A 43 5.51 -19.58 -13.92
N SER A 44 5.96 -20.83 -13.98
CA SER A 44 5.69 -21.73 -15.12
C SER A 44 4.18 -21.94 -15.29
N ASP A 45 3.72 -21.97 -16.55
CA ASP A 45 2.30 -22.05 -16.89
C ASP A 45 2.02 -23.04 -18.04
N PRO A 46 2.34 -24.34 -17.87
CA PRO A 46 2.22 -25.34 -18.94
C PRO A 46 0.77 -25.56 -19.42
N HIS A 47 -0.23 -25.31 -18.57
CA HIS A 47 -1.64 -25.46 -18.92
C HIS A 47 -2.33 -24.12 -19.24
N GLY A 48 -1.57 -23.04 -19.37
CA GLY A 48 -2.10 -21.73 -19.77
C GLY A 48 -3.12 -21.16 -18.78
N LEU A 49 -2.95 -21.43 -17.47
CA LEU A 49 -3.85 -20.94 -16.43
C LEU A 49 -3.73 -19.44 -16.20
N ILE A 50 -2.51 -18.92 -16.34
CA ILE A 50 -2.22 -17.48 -16.29
C ILE A 50 -2.50 -16.86 -17.66
N GLY A 51 -2.22 -17.59 -18.74
CA GLY A 51 -2.37 -17.08 -20.10
C GLY A 51 -1.31 -16.02 -20.42
N ASN A 52 -1.63 -15.02 -21.23
CA ASN A 52 -0.67 -13.97 -21.58
C ASN A 52 -0.57 -12.85 -20.54
N GLU A 53 -1.53 -12.79 -19.61
CA GLU A 53 -1.71 -11.66 -18.72
C GLU A 53 -1.09 -11.92 -17.34
N TRP A 54 0.25 -11.88 -17.26
CA TRP A 54 0.89 -11.63 -15.98
C TRP A 54 0.55 -10.19 -15.56
N PRO A 55 0.20 -9.89 -14.28
CA PRO A 55 -0.15 -8.53 -13.88
C PRO A 55 0.86 -7.53 -14.45
N TRP A 56 0.36 -6.68 -15.35
CA TRP A 56 1.17 -5.87 -16.28
C TRP A 56 1.94 -4.76 -15.56
N MET A 57 1.54 -4.47 -14.33
CA MET A 57 2.10 -3.45 -13.47
C MET A 57 3.23 -4.05 -12.63
N SER A 58 4.34 -3.33 -12.57
CA SER A 58 5.40 -3.62 -11.62
C SER A 58 4.93 -3.23 -10.21
N ALA A 59 5.06 -4.13 -9.24
CA ALA A 59 4.86 -3.80 -7.82
C ALA A 59 5.88 -2.74 -7.38
N CYS A 60 7.05 -2.66 -8.00
CA CYS A 60 8.07 -1.67 -7.70
C CYS A 60 7.76 -0.26 -8.23
N SER A 61 6.89 -0.11 -9.23
CA SER A 61 6.62 1.17 -9.88
C SER A 61 5.14 1.49 -10.03
N ALA A 62 4.24 0.72 -9.40
CA ALA A 62 2.81 1.00 -9.46
C ALA A 62 2.54 2.44 -8.97
N LEU A 63 1.78 3.18 -9.77
CA LEU A 63 1.42 4.59 -9.58
C LEU A 63 2.58 5.59 -9.53
N SER A 64 3.80 5.21 -9.96
CA SER A 64 4.95 6.13 -9.95
C SER A 64 4.85 7.30 -10.92
N ASP A 65 3.98 7.19 -11.92
CA ASP A 65 3.70 8.18 -12.94
C ASP A 65 2.50 9.07 -12.61
N VAL A 66 1.81 8.82 -11.49
CA VAL A 66 0.62 9.58 -11.10
C VAL A 66 1.03 10.82 -10.31
N GLN A 67 0.62 11.99 -10.82
CA GLN A 67 0.75 13.26 -10.09
C GLN A 67 -0.22 13.29 -8.89
N PRO A 68 0.28 13.39 -7.65
CA PRO A 68 -0.59 13.45 -6.48
C PRO A 68 -1.28 14.81 -6.35
N ALA A 69 -2.52 14.80 -5.87
CA ALA A 69 -3.27 16.00 -5.45
C ALA A 69 -3.59 15.98 -3.94
N VAL A 70 -2.91 15.11 -3.21
CA VAL A 70 -2.92 15.00 -1.74
C VAL A 70 -1.57 15.44 -1.17
N ASP A 71 -1.43 15.56 0.14
CA ASP A 71 -0.12 15.81 0.75
C ASP A 71 0.85 14.63 0.53
N GLN A 72 2.15 14.89 0.66
CA GLN A 72 3.21 13.92 0.38
C GLN A 72 3.10 12.64 1.24
N ALA A 73 2.77 12.77 2.52
CA ALA A 73 2.69 11.62 3.42
C ALA A 73 1.51 10.72 3.07
N ARG A 74 0.38 11.32 2.67
CA ARG A 74 -0.78 10.59 2.15
C ARG A 74 -0.47 9.94 0.81
N ALA A 75 0.22 10.63 -0.09
CA ALA A 75 0.68 10.08 -1.37
C ALA A 75 1.57 8.85 -1.17
N ASP A 76 2.57 8.95 -0.29
CA ASP A 76 3.46 7.83 0.06
C ASP A 76 2.69 6.61 0.58
N SER A 77 1.66 6.84 1.40
CA SER A 77 0.86 5.76 1.99
C SER A 77 -0.03 5.08 0.96
N ILE A 78 -0.68 5.85 0.08
CA ILE A 78 -1.51 5.31 -1.01
C ILE A 78 -0.68 4.52 -2.01
N VAL A 79 0.49 5.05 -2.41
CA VAL A 79 1.38 4.35 -3.34
C VAL A 79 1.94 3.08 -2.71
N PHE A 80 2.33 3.12 -1.44
CA PHE A 80 2.76 1.91 -0.73
C PHE A 80 1.68 0.83 -0.73
N ASP A 81 0.44 1.19 -0.37
CA ASP A 81 -0.72 0.31 -0.36
C ASP A 81 -0.99 -0.32 -1.74
N ALA A 82 -1.03 0.50 -2.77
CA ALA A 82 -1.20 0.04 -4.15
C ALA A 82 -0.12 -0.97 -4.58
N ARG A 83 1.14 -0.72 -4.21
CA ARG A 83 2.27 -1.62 -4.51
C ARG A 83 2.17 -2.95 -3.75
N GLN A 84 1.69 -2.93 -2.51
CA GLN A 84 1.43 -4.17 -1.75
C GLN A 84 0.31 -5.00 -2.39
N HIS A 85 -0.77 -4.36 -2.85
CA HIS A 85 -1.82 -5.07 -3.60
C HIS A 85 -1.30 -5.75 -4.86
N VAL A 86 -0.38 -5.12 -5.62
CA VAL A 86 0.25 -5.76 -6.78
C VAL A 86 1.10 -6.97 -6.39
N ASP A 87 1.93 -6.84 -5.35
CA ASP A 87 2.75 -7.96 -4.86
C ASP A 87 1.88 -9.12 -4.35
N GLU A 88 0.85 -8.83 -3.55
CA GLU A 88 -0.11 -9.82 -3.06
C GLU A 88 -0.79 -10.55 -4.22
N ALA A 89 -1.34 -9.82 -5.19
CA ALA A 89 -2.02 -10.40 -6.34
C ALA A 89 -1.07 -11.30 -7.15
N LYS A 90 0.18 -10.89 -7.39
CA LYS A 90 1.17 -11.73 -8.07
C LYS A 90 1.48 -13.00 -7.30
N ARG A 91 1.62 -12.94 -5.97
CA ARG A 91 1.85 -14.13 -5.14
C ARG A 91 0.64 -15.05 -5.15
N HIS A 92 -0.57 -14.50 -5.02
CA HIS A 92 -1.80 -15.27 -5.03
C HIS A 92 -2.01 -15.97 -6.38
N ILE A 93 -1.86 -15.26 -7.50
CA ILE A 93 -1.89 -15.86 -8.84
C ILE A 93 -0.82 -16.95 -8.97
N SER A 94 0.37 -16.75 -8.42
CA SER A 94 1.43 -17.77 -8.48
C SER A 94 1.08 -19.04 -7.72
N ILE A 95 0.44 -18.91 -6.56
CA ILE A 95 -0.04 -20.04 -5.77
C ILE A 95 -1.15 -20.76 -6.53
N LEU A 96 -2.15 -20.03 -7.04
CA LEU A 96 -3.26 -20.60 -7.80
C LEU A 96 -2.79 -21.32 -9.06
N SER A 97 -1.89 -20.72 -9.83
CA SER A 97 -1.36 -21.34 -11.05
C SER A 97 -0.50 -22.55 -10.72
N THR A 98 0.31 -22.51 -9.66
CA THR A 98 1.14 -23.66 -9.25
C THR A 98 0.28 -24.84 -8.78
N MET A 99 -0.82 -24.57 -8.09
CA MET A 99 -1.77 -25.61 -7.67
C MET A 99 -2.53 -26.15 -8.88
N GLY A 100 -3.16 -25.27 -9.68
CA GLY A 100 -3.93 -25.70 -10.85
C GLY A 100 -3.09 -26.43 -11.90
N ASN A 101 -1.81 -26.07 -12.06
CA ASN A 101 -0.92 -26.77 -13.01
C ASN A 101 -0.52 -28.18 -12.55
N LYS A 102 -0.84 -28.58 -11.32
CA LYS A 102 -0.69 -29.97 -10.86
C LYS A 102 -1.93 -30.81 -11.12
N GLU A 103 -3.06 -30.18 -11.43
CA GLU A 103 -4.33 -30.85 -11.67
C GLU A 103 -4.37 -31.47 -13.07
N SER A 104 -4.98 -32.64 -13.17
CA SER A 104 -5.18 -33.34 -14.45
C SER A 104 -6.59 -33.19 -15.02
N ASP A 105 -7.55 -32.77 -14.18
CA ASP A 105 -8.93 -32.55 -14.56
C ASP A 105 -9.12 -31.15 -15.19
N PRO A 106 -9.55 -31.06 -16.46
CA PRO A 106 -9.80 -29.79 -17.14
C PRO A 106 -10.84 -28.90 -16.46
N GLU A 107 -11.84 -29.48 -15.77
CA GLU A 107 -12.86 -28.71 -15.06
C GLU A 107 -12.26 -28.01 -13.83
N VAL A 108 -11.42 -28.72 -13.07
CA VAL A 108 -10.69 -28.13 -11.93
C VAL A 108 -9.71 -27.06 -12.40
N GLN A 109 -9.01 -27.29 -13.52
CA GLN A 109 -8.17 -26.26 -14.14
C GLN A 109 -8.97 -25.02 -14.57
N ALA A 110 -10.22 -25.19 -15.02
CA ALA A 110 -11.10 -24.07 -15.35
C ALA A 110 -11.49 -23.24 -14.13
N ASP A 111 -11.76 -23.88 -12.98
CA ASP A 111 -11.98 -23.18 -11.71
C ASP A 111 -10.75 -22.36 -11.30
N TYR A 112 -9.54 -22.93 -11.40
CA TYR A 112 -8.31 -22.17 -11.12
C TYR A 112 -8.13 -20.96 -12.04
N ARG A 113 -8.43 -21.09 -13.34
CA ARG A 113 -8.45 -19.94 -14.26
C ARG A 113 -9.43 -18.87 -13.80
N HIS A 114 -10.65 -19.27 -13.45
CA HIS A 114 -11.66 -18.34 -12.97
C HIS A 114 -11.21 -17.59 -11.71
N ARG A 115 -10.64 -18.31 -10.75
CA ARG A 115 -10.11 -17.71 -9.51
C ARG A 115 -8.95 -16.75 -9.77
N ILE A 116 -8.07 -17.05 -10.72
CA ILE A 116 -7.01 -16.13 -11.17
C ILE A 116 -7.62 -14.85 -11.75
N GLU A 117 -8.66 -14.94 -12.59
CA GLU A 117 -9.35 -13.77 -13.13
C GLU A 117 -10.03 -12.93 -12.04
N VAL A 118 -10.61 -13.57 -11.03
CA VAL A 118 -11.18 -12.87 -9.87
C VAL A 118 -10.10 -12.06 -9.14
N VAL A 119 -8.90 -12.63 -8.93
CA VAL A 119 -7.76 -11.90 -8.33
C VAL A 119 -7.35 -10.70 -9.21
N ARG A 120 -7.32 -10.85 -10.52
CA ARG A 120 -7.03 -9.73 -11.44
C ARG A 120 -8.08 -8.63 -11.36
N GLY A 121 -9.35 -8.99 -11.29
CA GLY A 121 -10.46 -8.05 -11.14
C GLY A 121 -10.32 -7.21 -9.87
N HIS A 122 -10.07 -7.87 -8.73
CA HIS A 122 -9.84 -7.17 -7.46
C HIS A 122 -8.60 -6.27 -7.49
N LEU A 123 -7.50 -6.71 -8.12
CA LEU A 123 -6.31 -5.87 -8.27
C LEU A 123 -6.62 -4.62 -9.11
N ALA A 124 -7.35 -4.76 -10.21
CA ALA A 124 -7.71 -3.64 -11.07
C ALA A 124 -8.58 -2.61 -10.33
N GLU A 125 -9.56 -3.08 -9.55
CA GLU A 125 -10.40 -2.25 -8.69
C GLU A 125 -9.57 -1.51 -7.64
N ALA A 126 -8.71 -2.23 -6.90
CA ALA A 126 -7.85 -1.63 -5.88
C ALA A 126 -6.95 -0.53 -6.46
N LEU A 127 -6.34 -0.76 -7.64
CA LEU A 127 -5.45 0.23 -8.26
C LEU A 127 -6.18 1.43 -8.84
N MET A 128 -7.40 1.23 -9.34
CA MET A 128 -8.27 2.33 -9.75
C MET A 128 -8.61 3.21 -8.54
N ASP A 129 -9.01 2.59 -7.43
CA ASP A 129 -9.37 3.28 -6.19
C ASP A 129 -8.17 4.03 -5.60
N SER A 130 -6.99 3.40 -5.54
CA SER A 130 -5.75 4.06 -5.12
C SER A 130 -5.37 5.21 -6.06
N SER A 131 -5.54 5.07 -7.37
CA SER A 131 -5.27 6.14 -8.34
C SER A 131 -6.19 7.34 -8.13
N LEU A 132 -7.49 7.10 -7.92
CA LEU A 132 -8.48 8.13 -7.62
C LEU A 132 -8.20 8.81 -6.28
N ALA A 133 -7.86 8.04 -5.25
CA ALA A 133 -7.47 8.59 -3.95
C ALA A 133 -6.21 9.45 -4.05
N LEU A 134 -5.20 9.03 -4.82
CA LEU A 134 -3.96 9.77 -5.03
C LEU A 134 -4.20 11.09 -5.77
N ARG A 135 -5.18 11.13 -6.67
CA ARG A 135 -5.67 12.33 -7.38
C ARG A 135 -6.63 13.19 -6.55
N GLY A 136 -6.81 12.88 -5.27
CA GLY A 136 -7.62 13.69 -4.35
C GLY A 136 -9.13 13.45 -4.43
N THR A 137 -9.58 12.44 -5.16
CA THR A 137 -10.99 12.06 -5.30
C THR A 137 -11.23 10.61 -4.85
N PRO A 138 -10.96 10.27 -3.57
CA PRO A 138 -11.10 8.90 -3.11
C PRO A 138 -12.57 8.42 -3.24
N PRO A 139 -12.79 7.18 -3.69
CA PRO A 139 -14.11 6.55 -3.64
C PRO A 139 -14.68 6.53 -2.21
N ALA A 140 -16.00 6.46 -2.10
CA ALA A 140 -16.67 6.37 -0.81
C ALA A 140 -16.22 5.09 -0.07
N GLY A 141 -15.76 5.25 1.18
CA GLY A 141 -15.26 4.13 1.97
C GLY A 141 -13.81 3.71 1.68
N PHE A 142 -13.09 4.43 0.82
CA PHE A 142 -11.68 4.15 0.55
C PHE A 142 -10.85 4.15 1.84
N ALA A 143 -10.19 3.02 2.09
CA ALA A 143 -9.27 2.84 3.19
C ALA A 143 -8.04 2.09 2.68
N LEU A 144 -6.87 2.41 3.24
CA LEU A 144 -5.64 1.68 2.92
C LEU A 144 -5.78 0.26 3.45
N GLY A 145 -5.49 -0.76 2.64
CA GLY A 145 -5.41 -2.16 3.06
C GLY A 145 -4.10 -2.46 3.79
N TYR A 146 -3.03 -1.80 3.36
CA TYR A 146 -1.67 -1.96 3.85
C TYR A 146 -1.08 -0.64 4.36
N THR A 147 -0.32 -0.74 5.46
CA THR A 147 0.40 0.39 6.05
C THR A 147 1.86 0.01 6.29
N LYS A 148 2.76 0.99 6.28
CA LYS A 148 4.18 0.77 6.61
C LYS A 148 4.43 0.53 8.10
N ASN A 149 3.52 1.05 8.93
CA ASN A 149 3.59 1.01 10.38
C ASN A 149 2.41 0.20 10.92
N TRP A 150 2.59 -0.33 12.13
CA TRP A 150 1.51 -0.99 12.87
C TRP A 150 0.25 -0.12 12.97
N ASP A 151 -0.89 -0.72 12.64
CA ASP A 151 -2.24 -0.17 12.79
C ASP A 151 -3.11 -1.25 13.43
N GLU A 152 -3.59 -1.00 14.66
CA GLU A 152 -4.39 -1.95 15.44
C GLU A 152 -5.71 -2.36 14.77
N SER A 153 -6.18 -1.57 13.80
CA SER A 153 -7.38 -1.91 13.00
C SER A 153 -7.08 -2.90 11.87
N LYS A 154 -5.80 -3.23 11.64
CA LYS A 154 -5.34 -4.11 10.56
C LYS A 154 -4.85 -5.44 11.10
N THR A 155 -4.90 -6.47 10.25
CA THR A 155 -4.24 -7.74 10.55
C THR A 155 -2.73 -7.59 10.47
N CYS A 156 -1.99 -8.51 11.09
CA CYS A 156 -0.53 -8.56 10.98
C CYS A 156 -0.01 -8.52 9.53
N SER A 157 -0.70 -9.16 8.59
CA SER A 157 -0.33 -9.13 7.18
C SER A 157 -0.63 -7.78 6.51
N GLY A 158 -1.63 -7.04 6.98
CA GLY A 158 -1.96 -5.70 6.46
C GLY A 158 -1.01 -4.62 6.98
N ALA A 159 -0.62 -4.70 8.26
CA ALA A 159 0.18 -3.64 8.88
C ALA A 159 1.69 -3.66 8.52
N MET A 160 2.17 -4.75 7.89
CA MET A 160 3.55 -4.96 7.40
C MET A 160 4.70 -4.62 8.38
N ASP A 161 4.40 -4.49 9.69
CA ASP A 161 5.35 -4.28 10.79
C ASP A 161 5.72 -5.63 11.42
N PHE A 162 6.73 -6.30 10.85
CA PHE A 162 7.08 -7.68 11.22
C PHE A 162 7.50 -7.82 12.69
N ASP A 163 8.18 -6.82 13.27
CA ASP A 163 8.63 -6.86 14.66
C ASP A 163 7.43 -6.85 15.62
N LYS A 164 6.44 -5.98 15.35
CA LYS A 164 5.18 -5.98 16.10
C LYS A 164 4.38 -7.25 15.88
N CYS A 165 4.29 -7.72 14.64
CA CYS A 165 3.57 -8.95 14.28
C CYS A 165 4.13 -10.20 14.98
N ILE A 166 5.44 -10.30 15.13
CA ILE A 166 6.07 -11.42 15.85
C ILE A 166 5.81 -11.32 17.35
N SER A 167 5.83 -10.12 17.92
CA SER A 167 5.58 -9.91 19.35
C SER A 167 4.14 -10.22 19.78
N GLU A 168 3.17 -10.09 18.89
CA GLU A 168 1.75 -10.38 19.16
C GLU A 168 1.36 -11.85 18.94
N ARG A 169 2.19 -12.64 18.26
CA ARG A 169 1.96 -14.09 18.13
C ARG A 169 2.58 -14.81 19.33
N PRO A 170 1.80 -15.30 20.32
CA PRO A 170 2.33 -16.25 21.27
C PRO A 170 2.81 -17.48 20.48
N HIS A 171 4.03 -17.94 20.75
CA HIS A 171 4.64 -19.15 20.18
C HIS A 171 3.67 -20.35 20.26
N SER A 172 2.80 -20.52 19.27
CA SER A 172 1.77 -21.56 19.28
C SER A 172 1.43 -21.94 17.85
N ALA A 173 2.29 -22.78 17.27
CA ALA A 173 1.94 -24.02 16.56
C ALA A 173 3.09 -24.46 15.64
N SER A 174 4.08 -25.15 16.21
CA SER A 174 4.67 -26.30 15.52
C SER A 174 3.98 -27.54 16.09
N PRO A 175 3.03 -28.18 15.38
CA PRO A 175 2.51 -29.46 15.79
C PRO A 175 3.61 -30.52 15.60
N GLY A 176 4.19 -30.98 16.71
CA GLY A 176 4.75 -32.33 16.87
C GLY A 176 5.89 -32.77 15.93
N LEU A 177 7.13 -32.49 16.32
CA LEU A 177 8.29 -33.35 16.03
C LEU A 177 8.98 -33.74 17.34
N THR A 178 8.29 -34.53 18.16
CA THR A 178 8.92 -35.28 19.27
C THR A 178 8.34 -36.68 19.33
N GLY A 179 8.68 -37.51 18.34
CA GLY A 179 8.59 -38.95 18.46
C GLY A 179 9.67 -39.48 19.41
N SER A 180 9.33 -39.50 20.70
CA SER A 180 9.68 -40.50 21.72
C SER A 180 11.02 -41.25 21.56
N GLY A 181 11.99 -40.87 22.41
CA GLY A 181 13.07 -41.76 22.84
C GLY A 181 12.54 -42.96 23.64
N GLY A 182 13.41 -43.97 23.77
CA GLY A 182 13.07 -45.32 24.19
C GLY A 182 12.68 -45.53 25.65
N ARG A 183 12.11 -46.71 25.87
CA ARG A 183 12.43 -47.63 26.96
C ARG A 183 12.47 -49.04 26.39
#